data_AF-A0A812PA68-F1
#
_entry.id   AF-A0A812PA68-F1
#
_cell.length_a   1.000
_cell.length_b   1.000
_cell.length_c   1.000
_cell.angle_alpha   90.00
_cell.angle_beta   90.00
_cell.angle_gamma   90.00
#
_symmetry.space_group_name_H-M   'P 1'
#
loop_
_entity.id
_entity.type
_entity.pdbx_description
1 polymer ?
#
loop_
_entity_poly.entity_id
_entity_poly.type
_entity_poly.pdbx_seq_one_letter_code
_entity_poly.pdbx_strand_id
1 'polypeptide(L)'
;MEALKEALDSSWQVLINVSLVVAGVGILCTLDLELVLGLLVVAFGVCAFIVFFFFALCGWSFGPWELTIMTVFLSYSVEPAFQMGYDFVMPGMPRGLQPENNVQPAEGMRAIAAGGDLALAGSTHPEPSGTGAEAGPSTDGLSKASDLHPKEDELPEAAVKRSVHAVAKNLISNSIKLMLCGIMLAPCQLRIFSRLGAISILLPVLCLPSVLVVYPALIIASGRTRREPDLVLMGKVFLDKASWLWT
;
A
#
# COMPACT_ATOMS: atom_id res chain seq x y z
N MET A 1 34.54 6.15 7.82
CA MET A 1 33.69 5.16 8.54
C MET A 1 32.59 5.83 9.35
N GLU A 2 32.82 7.02 9.91
CA GLU A 2 31.81 7.76 10.70
C GLU A 2 30.57 8.12 9.86
N ALA A 3 30.75 8.68 8.67
CA ALA A 3 29.63 9.02 7.77
C ALA A 3 28.71 7.83 7.41
N LEU A 4 29.25 6.62 7.30
CA LEU A 4 28.45 5.42 7.02
C LEU A 4 27.59 5.02 8.23
N LYS A 5 28.14 5.14 9.44
CA LYS A 5 27.41 4.84 10.68
C LYS A 5 26.29 5.84 10.92
N GLU A 6 26.56 7.12 10.69
CA GLU A 6 25.57 8.19 10.80
C GLU A 6 24.43 8.01 9.79
N ALA A 7 24.75 7.65 8.54
CA ALA A 7 23.74 7.34 7.54
C ALA A 7 22.88 6.12 7.93
N LEU A 8 23.50 5.07 8.48
CA LEU A 8 22.80 3.86 8.90
C LEU A 8 21.84 4.13 10.08
N ASP A 9 22.30 4.91 11.06
CA ASP A 9 21.49 5.28 12.23
C ASP A 9 20.28 6.11 11.81
N SER A 10 20.50 7.12 10.96
CA SER A 10 19.43 7.94 10.38
C SER A 10 18.40 7.10 9.61
N SER A 11 18.86 6.17 8.77
CA SER A 11 17.96 5.26 8.05
C SER A 11 17.13 4.39 9.00
N TRP A 12 17.72 3.87 10.08
CA TRP A 12 17.00 3.10 11.10
C TRP A 12 15.91 3.91 11.79
N GLN A 13 16.21 5.16 12.14
CA GLN A 13 15.22 6.07 12.72
C GLN A 13 14.05 6.31 11.76
N VAL A 14 14.33 6.50 10.46
CA VAL A 14 13.29 6.66 9.44
C VAL A 14 12.41 5.41 9.35
N LEU A 15 12.99 4.21 9.34
CA LEU A 15 12.23 2.95 9.31
C LEU A 15 11.31 2.80 10.51
N ILE A 16 11.81 3.08 11.72
CA ILE A 16 11.02 3.00 12.96
C ILE A 16 9.87 4.01 12.92
N ASN A 17 10.16 5.27 12.57
CA ASN A 17 9.16 6.33 12.51
C ASN A 17 8.07 6.01 11.49
N VAL A 18 8.44 5.54 10.30
CA VAL A 18 7.47 5.14 9.27
C VAL A 18 6.64 3.95 9.74
N SER A 19 7.25 2.95 10.38
CA SER A 19 6.53 1.80 10.91
C SER A 19 5.52 2.19 11.98
N LEU A 20 5.86 3.14 12.85
CA LEU A 20 4.94 3.70 13.87
C LEU A 20 3.80 4.48 13.24
N VAL A 21 4.07 5.31 12.23
CA VAL A 21 3.03 6.05 11.51
C VAL A 21 2.09 5.09 10.79
N VAL A 22 2.63 4.08 10.10
CA VAL A 22 1.86 3.03 9.42
C VAL A 22 1.00 2.25 10.42
N ALA A 23 1.57 1.86 11.56
CA ALA A 23 0.82 1.19 12.62
C ALA A 23 -0.32 2.09 13.15
N GLY A 24 -0.04 3.37 13.42
CA GLY A 24 -1.02 4.32 13.93
C GLY A 24 -2.16 4.59 12.95
N VAL A 25 -1.84 4.85 11.68
CA VAL A 25 -2.83 5.03 10.62
C VAL A 25 -3.61 3.74 10.38
N GLY A 26 -2.93 2.60 10.38
CA GLY A 26 -3.56 1.29 10.24
C GLY A 26 -4.58 1.03 11.35
N ILE A 27 -4.21 1.30 12.61
CA ILE A 27 -5.10 1.18 13.77
C ILE A 27 -6.28 2.14 13.64
N LEU A 28 -6.05 3.37 13.19
CA LEU A 28 -7.13 4.36 13.01
C LEU A 28 -8.12 3.95 11.91
N CYS A 29 -7.63 3.40 10.80
CA CYS A 29 -8.45 3.01 9.65
C CYS A 29 -9.19 1.69 9.87
N THR A 30 -8.55 0.70 10.50
CA THR A 30 -9.12 -0.64 10.68
C THR A 30 -9.81 -0.81 12.03
N LEU A 31 -9.47 0.03 13.03
CA LEU A 31 -9.89 -0.08 14.44
C LEU A 31 -9.61 -1.47 15.06
N ASP A 32 -8.68 -2.22 14.47
CA ASP A 32 -8.44 -3.62 14.78
C ASP A 32 -6.93 -3.89 14.89
N LEU A 33 -6.46 -4.09 16.13
CA LEU A 33 -5.03 -4.20 16.41
C LEU A 33 -4.45 -5.53 15.90
N GLU A 34 -5.23 -6.61 15.91
CA GLU A 34 -4.79 -7.93 15.46
C GLU A 34 -4.52 -7.94 13.95
N LEU A 35 -5.42 -7.34 13.16
CA LEU A 35 -5.23 -7.22 11.71
C LEU A 35 -4.01 -6.36 11.35
N VAL A 36 -3.83 -5.23 12.03
CA VAL A 36 -2.66 -4.35 11.81
C VAL A 36 -1.37 -5.06 12.20
N LEU A 37 -1.36 -5.76 13.34
CA LEU A 37 -0.21 -6.52 13.78
C LEU A 37 0.11 -7.65 12.80
N GLY A 38 -0.89 -8.41 12.36
CA GLY A 38 -0.75 -9.45 11.35
C GLY A 38 -0.18 -8.91 10.03
N LEU A 39 -0.69 -7.77 9.56
CA LEU A 39 -0.19 -7.09 8.37
C LEU A 39 1.29 -6.68 8.53
N LEU A 40 1.65 -6.08 9.66
CA LEU A 40 3.03 -5.70 9.95
C LEU A 40 3.95 -6.92 9.97
N VAL A 41 3.55 -8.02 10.61
CA VAL A 41 4.32 -9.27 10.65
C VAL A 41 4.55 -9.81 9.24
N VAL A 42 3.52 -9.84 8.40
CA VAL A 42 3.66 -10.27 6.99
C VAL A 42 4.59 -9.33 6.24
N ALA A 43 4.43 -8.01 6.38
CA ALA A 43 5.24 -7.04 5.67
C ALA A 43 6.72 -7.09 6.08
N PHE A 44 7.02 -7.21 7.38
CA PHE A 44 8.38 -7.42 7.88
C PHE A 44 8.94 -8.77 7.43
N GLY A 45 8.11 -9.83 7.38
CA GLY A 45 8.51 -11.13 6.85
C GLY A 45 8.93 -11.07 5.38
N VAL A 46 8.17 -10.36 4.54
CA VAL A 46 8.52 -10.12 3.13
C VAL A 46 9.80 -9.30 3.02
N CYS A 47 9.95 -8.23 3.80
CA CYS A 47 11.16 -7.43 3.82
C CYS A 47 12.39 -8.25 4.23
N ALA A 48 12.26 -9.09 5.28
CA ALA A 48 13.32 -9.98 5.73
C ALA A 48 13.70 -11.01 4.67
N PHE A 49 12.71 -11.58 3.96
CA PHE A 49 12.95 -12.51 2.86
C PHE A 49 13.69 -11.84 1.69
N ILE A 50 13.33 -10.60 1.34
CA ILE A 50 14.03 -9.85 0.30
C ILE A 50 15.47 -9.55 0.72
N VAL A 51 15.69 -9.12 1.96
CA VAL A 51 17.04 -8.89 2.50
C VAL A 51 17.86 -10.18 2.46
N PHE A 52 17.28 -11.31 2.87
CA PHE A 52 17.91 -12.62 2.76
C PHE A 52 18.28 -12.98 1.31
N PHE A 53 17.38 -12.74 0.36
CA PHE A 53 17.63 -12.97 -1.07
C PHE A 53 18.85 -12.16 -1.56
N PHE A 54 18.97 -10.89 -1.17
CA PHE A 54 20.11 -10.06 -1.57
C PHE A 54 21.44 -10.50 -0.98
N PHE A 55 21.43 -10.94 0.28
CA PHE A 55 22.63 -11.48 0.90
C PHE A 55 23.03 -12.83 0.29
N ALA A 56 22.08 -13.75 0.14
CA ALA A 56 22.35 -15.13 -0.24
C ALA A 56 22.65 -15.29 -1.74
N LEU A 57 21.88 -14.65 -2.62
CA LEU A 57 22.00 -14.87 -4.06
C LEU A 57 22.85 -13.82 -4.75
N CYS A 58 22.78 -12.57 -4.30
CA CYS A 58 23.49 -11.48 -4.94
C CYS A 58 24.84 -11.16 -4.26
N GLY A 59 25.10 -11.70 -3.07
CA GLY A 59 26.30 -11.38 -2.29
C GLY A 59 26.40 -9.89 -1.96
N TRP A 60 25.26 -9.20 -1.86
CA TRP A 60 25.25 -7.76 -1.66
C TRP A 60 25.43 -7.40 -0.19
N SER A 61 26.33 -6.46 0.07
CA SER A 61 26.43 -5.80 1.38
C SER A 61 25.18 -4.95 1.63
N PHE A 62 24.57 -5.12 2.80
CA PHE A 62 23.50 -4.25 3.26
C PHE A 62 24.01 -2.86 3.60
N GLY A 63 23.26 -1.85 3.17
CA GLY A 63 23.58 -0.45 3.35
C GLY A 63 22.33 0.38 3.65
N PRO A 64 22.53 1.69 3.84
CA PRO A 64 21.45 2.62 4.20
C PRO A 64 20.41 2.78 3.08
N TRP A 65 20.84 2.70 1.82
CA TRP A 65 19.94 2.89 0.68
C TRP A 65 18.99 1.70 0.50
N GLU A 66 19.43 0.46 0.75
CA GLU A 66 18.54 -0.71 0.78
C GLU A 66 17.44 -0.53 1.83
N LEU A 67 17.79 -0.06 3.03
CA LEU A 67 16.85 0.16 4.12
C LEU A 67 15.82 1.25 3.76
N THR A 68 16.25 2.35 3.14
CA THR A 68 15.33 3.41 2.69
C THR A 68 14.34 2.88 1.67
N ILE A 69 14.78 2.08 0.69
CA ILE A 69 13.88 1.50 -0.31
C ILE A 69 12.91 0.50 0.32
N MET A 70 13.37 -0.33 1.26
CA MET A 70 12.47 -1.22 2.02
C MET A 70 11.43 -0.43 2.80
N THR A 71 11.80 0.73 3.35
CA THR A 71 10.87 1.59 4.11
C THR A 71 9.80 2.21 3.21
N VAL A 72 10.20 2.72 2.03
CA VAL A 72 9.26 3.23 1.03
C VAL A 72 8.33 2.11 0.57
N PHE A 73 8.88 0.92 0.36
CA PHE A 73 8.09 -0.23 -0.04
C PHE A 73 7.12 -0.69 1.05
N LEU A 74 7.54 -0.72 2.31
CA LEU A 74 6.67 -1.04 3.44
C LEU A 74 5.41 -0.16 3.37
N SER A 75 5.62 1.15 3.19
CA SER A 75 4.55 2.15 3.03
C SER A 75 3.65 1.87 1.82
N TYR A 76 4.24 1.45 0.70
CA TYR A 76 3.47 1.10 -0.50
C TYR A 76 2.67 -0.22 -0.36
N SER A 77 3.20 -1.19 0.37
CA SER A 77 2.58 -2.51 0.54
C SER A 77 1.37 -2.49 1.48
N VAL A 78 1.35 -1.56 2.44
CA VAL A 78 0.27 -1.44 3.42
C VAL A 78 -0.95 -0.71 2.88
N GLU A 79 -0.80 0.19 1.91
CA GLU A 79 -1.91 0.92 1.29
C GLU A 79 -3.02 0.01 0.74
N PRO A 80 -2.73 -0.97 -0.15
CA PRO A 80 -3.77 -1.88 -0.66
C PRO A 80 -4.37 -2.76 0.44
N ALA A 81 -3.59 -3.11 1.47
CA ALA A 81 -4.08 -3.89 2.62
C ALA A 81 -5.05 -3.06 3.47
N PHE A 82 -4.77 -1.78 3.70
CA PHE A 82 -5.68 -0.86 4.38
C PHE A 82 -6.95 -0.60 3.57
N GLN A 83 -6.86 -0.47 2.25
CA GLN A 83 -8.04 -0.36 1.40
C GLN A 83 -8.94 -1.58 1.54
N MET A 84 -8.38 -2.80 1.49
CA MET A 84 -9.14 -4.03 1.71
C MET A 84 -9.75 -4.11 3.12
N GLY A 85 -9.00 -3.69 4.16
CA GLY A 85 -9.47 -3.68 5.54
C GLY A 85 -10.60 -2.67 5.77
N TYR A 86 -10.47 -1.47 5.22
CA TYR A 86 -11.49 -0.42 5.31
C TYR A 86 -12.78 -0.84 4.59
N ASP A 87 -12.69 -1.39 3.38
CA ASP A 87 -13.86 -1.88 2.64
C ASP A 87 -14.58 -3.03 3.36
N PHE A 88 -13.84 -3.83 4.13
CA PHE A 88 -14.41 -4.90 4.95
C PHE A 88 -15.15 -4.36 6.18
N VAL A 89 -14.60 -3.35 6.84
CA VAL A 89 -15.20 -2.73 8.03
C VAL A 89 -16.40 -1.82 7.68
N MET A 90 -16.30 -1.05 6.60
CA MET A 90 -17.33 -0.09 6.16
C MET A 90 -17.89 -0.43 4.76
N PRO A 91 -18.63 -1.55 4.62
CA PRO A 91 -19.22 -1.92 3.33
C PRO A 91 -20.34 -0.95 2.95
N GLY A 92 -20.18 -0.23 1.84
CA GLY A 92 -21.27 0.55 1.24
C GLY A 92 -21.00 2.03 1.01
N MET A 93 -19.81 2.56 1.32
CA MET A 93 -19.47 3.92 0.88
C MET A 93 -19.25 3.92 -0.65
N PRO A 94 -20.04 4.68 -1.43
CA PRO A 94 -19.89 4.69 -2.87
C PRO A 94 -18.51 5.24 -3.26
N ARG A 95 -17.70 4.37 -3.89
CA ARG A 95 -16.38 4.71 -4.47
C ARG A 95 -16.43 5.80 -5.56
N GLY A 96 -17.59 6.37 -5.87
CA GLY A 96 -17.76 7.48 -6.80
C GLY A 96 -17.24 8.84 -6.31
N LEU A 97 -16.71 8.91 -5.08
CA LEU A 97 -16.01 10.06 -4.52
C LEU A 97 -14.51 9.80 -4.27
N GLN A 98 -13.99 8.62 -4.64
CA GLN A 98 -12.58 8.60 -5.02
C GLN A 98 -12.51 9.31 -6.37
N PRO A 99 -11.79 10.43 -6.48
CA PRO A 99 -11.50 10.94 -7.81
C PRO A 99 -10.83 9.80 -8.55
N GLU A 100 -11.38 9.41 -9.69
CA GLU A 100 -10.70 8.68 -10.75
C GLU A 100 -9.53 9.53 -11.31
N ASN A 101 -8.86 10.32 -10.47
CA ASN A 101 -7.47 10.60 -10.67
C ASN A 101 -6.80 9.23 -10.51
N ASN A 102 -6.53 8.58 -11.63
CA ASN A 102 -5.20 8.55 -12.22
C ASN A 102 -4.03 9.15 -11.40
N VAL A 103 -4.03 9.06 -10.06
CA VAL A 103 -2.84 9.21 -9.23
C VAL A 103 -2.09 7.91 -9.43
N GLN A 104 -1.46 7.89 -10.59
CA GLN A 104 -0.24 7.18 -10.86
C GLN A 104 0.57 7.21 -9.55
N PRO A 105 0.96 6.07 -8.96
CA PRO A 105 1.88 6.04 -7.81
C PRO A 105 3.25 6.69 -8.07
N ALA A 106 3.39 7.33 -9.23
CA ALA A 106 4.53 8.07 -9.69
C ALA A 106 4.57 9.53 -9.22
N GLU A 107 3.58 10.10 -8.51
CA GLU A 107 3.73 11.49 -8.03
C GLU A 107 4.71 11.62 -6.84
N GLY A 108 4.74 10.65 -5.93
CA GLY A 108 5.80 10.58 -4.90
C GLY A 108 7.18 10.31 -5.51
N MET A 109 7.24 9.50 -6.58
CA MET A 109 8.49 9.21 -7.30
C MET A 109 8.90 10.34 -8.25
N ARG A 110 7.95 11.15 -8.76
CA ARG A 110 8.20 12.38 -9.52
C ARG A 110 8.76 13.47 -8.62
N ALA A 111 8.35 13.56 -7.35
CA ALA A 111 8.96 14.48 -6.39
C ALA A 111 10.42 14.12 -6.11
N ILE A 112 10.77 12.82 -6.08
CA ILE A 112 12.16 12.35 -5.91
C ILE A 112 12.96 12.49 -7.21
N ALA A 113 12.35 12.23 -8.38
CA ALA A 113 12.98 12.46 -9.68
C ALA A 113 13.14 13.95 -10.03
N ALA A 114 12.29 14.83 -9.49
CA ALA A 114 12.36 16.28 -9.63
C ALA A 114 13.28 16.95 -8.59
N GLY A 115 13.81 16.20 -7.60
CA GLY A 115 14.75 16.72 -6.60
C GLY A 115 16.20 16.84 -7.09
N GLY A 116 16.43 16.65 -8.39
CA GLY A 116 17.76 16.55 -9.00
C GLY A 116 18.15 17.68 -9.94
N ASP A 117 17.44 18.82 -10.02
CA ASP A 117 17.89 19.96 -10.83
C ASP A 117 17.63 21.31 -10.13
N LEU A 118 18.75 21.95 -9.80
CA LEU A 118 18.88 23.34 -9.40
C LEU A 118 18.89 24.21 -10.69
N ALA A 119 18.08 25.27 -10.72
CA ALA A 119 17.96 26.31 -11.77
C ALA A 119 17.25 25.84 -13.07
N LEU A 120 16.35 26.59 -13.72
CA LEU A 120 16.26 28.04 -13.94
C LEU A 120 14.79 28.40 -14.26
N ALA A 121 14.40 29.64 -13.95
CA ALA A 121 13.08 30.22 -14.19
C ALA A 121 12.59 30.16 -15.65
N GLY A 122 11.27 30.09 -15.83
CA GLY A 122 10.62 30.28 -17.13
C GLY A 122 9.10 30.16 -17.05
N SER A 123 8.43 31.27 -16.78
CA SER A 123 6.97 31.44 -16.81
C SER A 123 6.39 31.38 -18.22
N THR A 124 5.29 30.64 -18.44
CA THR A 124 4.19 31.11 -19.29
C THR A 124 2.88 30.32 -19.12
N HIS A 125 1.79 31.07 -19.26
CA HIS A 125 0.36 30.82 -19.07
C HIS A 125 -0.26 29.89 -20.15
N PRO A 126 -1.49 29.34 -19.97
CA PRO A 126 -2.09 28.32 -20.85
C PRO A 126 -3.04 28.91 -21.93
N GLU A 127 -3.24 28.17 -23.02
CA GLU A 127 -4.40 28.35 -23.92
C GLU A 127 -4.87 27.00 -24.52
N PRO A 128 -6.19 26.79 -24.73
CA PRO A 128 -6.80 25.54 -25.20
C PRO A 128 -7.33 25.61 -26.64
N SER A 129 -7.37 24.48 -27.37
CA SER A 129 -8.18 24.18 -28.59
C SER A 129 -7.65 22.85 -29.19
N GLY A 130 -8.37 21.88 -29.77
CA GLY A 130 -9.77 21.66 -30.08
C GLY A 130 -9.89 20.33 -30.87
N THR A 131 -10.96 19.59 -30.62
CA THR A 131 -11.81 18.77 -31.53
C THR A 131 -11.22 17.83 -32.60
N GLY A 132 -11.60 16.55 -32.53
CA GLY A 132 -11.55 15.59 -33.64
C GLY A 132 -12.14 14.22 -33.26
N ALA A 133 -13.36 13.95 -33.72
CA ALA A 133 -14.19 12.78 -33.39
C ALA A 133 -13.86 11.54 -34.23
N GLU A 134 -14.04 10.34 -33.66
CA GLU A 134 -14.57 9.18 -34.39
C GLU A 134 -15.47 8.33 -33.47
N ALA A 135 -16.61 7.93 -34.05
CA ALA A 135 -17.74 7.29 -33.42
C ALA A 135 -17.70 5.75 -33.59
N GLY A 136 -18.16 5.03 -32.57
CA GLY A 136 -18.39 3.58 -32.60
C GLY A 136 -19.05 3.11 -31.28
N PRO A 137 -19.88 2.05 -31.28
CA PRO A 137 -21.27 2.17 -30.88
C PRO A 137 -21.55 1.89 -29.40
N SER A 138 -22.57 2.60 -28.92
CA SER A 138 -23.32 2.42 -27.69
C SER A 138 -23.95 1.02 -27.59
N THR A 139 -23.62 0.30 -26.52
CA THR A 139 -24.47 -0.73 -25.92
C THR A 139 -24.39 -0.65 -24.39
N ASP A 140 -25.56 -0.42 -23.79
CA ASP A 140 -26.00 -0.94 -22.49
C ASP A 140 -25.19 -0.60 -21.23
N GLY A 141 -25.63 0.47 -20.56
CA GLY A 141 -25.16 0.82 -19.21
C GLY A 141 -26.19 1.52 -18.33
N LEU A 142 -27.49 1.34 -18.59
CA LEU A 142 -28.56 1.90 -17.77
C LEU A 142 -29.46 0.78 -17.24
N SER A 143 -28.97 0.04 -16.24
CA SER A 143 -29.78 -0.71 -15.26
C SER A 143 -28.87 -1.50 -14.31
N LYS A 144 -28.30 -0.83 -13.31
CA LYS A 144 -27.91 -1.49 -12.05
C LYS A 144 -27.85 -0.48 -10.90
N ALA A 145 -28.94 0.27 -10.75
CA ALA A 145 -29.23 1.09 -9.58
C ALA A 145 -30.37 0.48 -8.75
N SER A 146 -30.37 -0.85 -8.62
CA SER A 146 -31.23 -1.59 -7.70
C SER A 146 -30.38 -2.61 -6.97
N ASP A 147 -30.68 -2.79 -5.68
CA ASP A 147 -30.04 -3.66 -4.69
C ASP A 147 -28.98 -2.97 -3.79
N LEU A 148 -29.32 -1.79 -3.28
CA LEU A 148 -28.77 -1.25 -2.03
C LEU A 148 -29.71 -1.65 -0.87
N HIS A 149 -29.76 -2.95 -0.59
CA HIS A 149 -30.21 -3.47 0.68
C HIS A 149 -29.04 -4.30 1.22
N PRO A 150 -28.52 -4.04 2.43
CA PRO A 150 -27.49 -4.89 3.00
C PRO A 150 -28.15 -6.24 3.26
N LYS A 151 -27.87 -7.24 2.41
CA LYS A 151 -28.27 -8.62 2.67
C LYS A 151 -27.47 -9.07 3.88
N GLU A 152 -28.17 -9.20 5.02
CA GLU A 152 -27.62 -9.64 6.31
C GLU A 152 -27.03 -11.07 6.28
N ASP A 153 -27.13 -11.77 5.14
CA ASP A 153 -26.63 -13.14 4.93
C ASP A 153 -25.44 -13.24 3.94
N GLU A 154 -24.81 -12.13 3.52
CA GLU A 154 -23.56 -12.24 2.77
C GLU A 154 -22.46 -12.79 3.68
N LEU A 155 -22.16 -14.09 3.53
CA LEU A 155 -21.01 -14.74 4.15
C LEU A 155 -19.78 -13.82 4.06
N PRO A 156 -18.95 -13.73 5.12
CA PRO A 156 -17.75 -12.88 5.14
C PRO A 156 -16.83 -13.16 3.94
N GLU A 157 -16.86 -14.38 3.40
CA GLU A 157 -16.16 -14.78 2.19
C GLU A 157 -16.57 -14.00 0.94
N ALA A 158 -17.84 -13.64 0.77
CA ALA A 158 -18.34 -12.89 -0.38
C ALA A 158 -17.85 -11.44 -0.35
N ALA A 159 -17.86 -10.82 0.83
CA ALA A 159 -17.32 -9.48 1.03
C ALA A 159 -15.81 -9.42 0.76
N VAL A 160 -15.06 -10.39 1.28
CA VAL A 160 -13.61 -10.51 1.03
C VAL A 160 -13.31 -10.75 -0.45
N LYS A 161 -14.05 -11.63 -1.14
CA LYS A 161 -13.87 -11.85 -2.59
C LYS A 161 -14.07 -10.57 -3.40
N ARG A 162 -15.05 -9.74 -3.03
CA ARG A 162 -15.35 -8.47 -3.70
C ARG A 162 -14.24 -7.44 -3.48
N SER A 163 -13.73 -7.31 -2.25
CA SER A 163 -12.64 -6.38 -1.95
C SER A 163 -11.35 -6.80 -2.63
N VAL A 164 -11.01 -8.09 -2.61
CA VAL A 164 -9.86 -8.66 -3.30
C VAL A 164 -9.94 -8.39 -4.81
N HIS A 165 -11.07 -8.66 -5.46
CA HIS A 165 -11.19 -8.44 -6.89
C HIS A 165 -11.06 -6.95 -7.28
N ALA A 166 -11.59 -6.05 -6.44
CA ALA A 166 -11.47 -4.61 -6.69
C ALA A 166 -10.03 -4.11 -6.60
N VAL A 167 -9.30 -4.54 -5.57
CA VAL A 167 -7.92 -4.09 -5.33
C VAL A 167 -6.92 -4.82 -6.25
N ALA A 168 -7.19 -6.07 -6.61
CA ALA A 168 -6.33 -6.89 -7.47
C ALA A 168 -6.07 -6.24 -8.83
N LYS A 169 -7.06 -5.63 -9.47
CA LYS A 169 -6.89 -4.99 -10.79
C LYS A 169 -5.84 -3.88 -10.74
N ASN A 170 -5.93 -3.00 -9.74
CA ASN A 170 -5.01 -1.87 -9.57
C ASN A 170 -3.62 -2.37 -9.16
N LEU A 171 -3.56 -3.33 -8.23
CA LEU A 171 -2.32 -3.96 -7.78
C LEU A 171 -1.55 -4.63 -8.93
N ILE A 172 -2.22 -5.43 -9.75
CA ILE A 172 -1.60 -6.13 -10.88
C ILE A 172 -1.10 -5.11 -11.91
N SER A 173 -1.91 -4.10 -12.25
CA SER A 173 -1.50 -3.04 -13.18
C SER A 173 -0.26 -2.30 -12.70
N ASN A 174 -0.22 -1.90 -11.43
CA ASN A 174 0.94 -1.22 -10.86
C ASN A 174 2.15 -2.14 -10.74
N SER A 175 1.95 -3.41 -10.40
CA SER A 175 3.02 -4.41 -10.32
C SER A 175 3.68 -4.65 -11.67
N ILE A 176 2.91 -4.72 -12.76
CA ILE A 176 3.45 -4.84 -14.12
C ILE A 176 4.28 -3.61 -14.48
N LYS A 177 3.80 -2.40 -14.15
CA LYS A 177 4.55 -1.15 -14.40
C LYS A 177 5.88 -1.13 -13.62
N LEU A 178 5.87 -1.50 -12.35
CA LEU A 178 7.08 -1.58 -11.53
C LEU A 178 8.06 -2.63 -12.05
N MET A 179 7.57 -3.80 -12.43
CA MET A 179 8.39 -4.87 -12.99
C MET A 179 9.02 -4.44 -14.33
N LEU A 180 8.26 -3.79 -15.22
CA LEU A 180 8.77 -3.30 -16.50
C LEU A 180 9.83 -2.20 -16.29
N CYS A 181 9.60 -1.28 -15.36
CA CYS A 181 10.57 -0.27 -14.95
C CYS A 181 11.86 -0.91 -14.43
N GLY A 182 11.74 -1.94 -13.60
CA GLY A 182 12.88 -2.70 -13.07
C GLY A 182 13.70 -3.41 -14.13
N ILE A 183 13.03 -4.03 -15.11
CA ILE A 183 13.69 -4.70 -16.24
C ILE A 183 14.49 -3.68 -17.07
N MET A 184 13.95 -2.48 -17.28
CA MET A 184 14.64 -1.40 -18.01
C MET A 184 15.84 -0.82 -17.24
N LEU A 185 15.80 -0.84 -15.90
CA LEU A 185 16.90 -0.40 -15.03
C LEU A 185 17.99 -1.45 -14.82
N ALA A 186 17.66 -2.74 -14.96
CA ALA A 186 18.59 -3.85 -14.78
C ALA A 186 19.89 -3.76 -15.61
N PRO A 187 19.88 -3.35 -16.90
CA PRO A 187 21.12 -3.25 -17.70
C PRO A 187 21.98 -2.01 -17.41
N CYS A 188 21.56 -1.11 -16.51
CA CYS A 188 22.34 0.08 -16.21
C CYS A 188 23.67 -0.26 -15.52
N GLN A 189 24.77 0.35 -15.99
CA GLN A 189 26.13 0.14 -15.48
C GLN A 189 26.34 0.63 -14.03
N LEU A 190 25.49 1.55 -13.57
CA LEU A 190 25.57 2.07 -12.21
C LEU A 190 25.02 1.04 -11.22
N ARG A 191 25.88 0.63 -10.28
CA ARG A 191 25.57 -0.37 -9.24
C ARG A 191 24.27 -0.06 -8.50
N ILE A 192 23.96 1.21 -8.25
CA ILE A 192 22.74 1.63 -7.54
C ILE A 192 21.49 1.31 -8.37
N PHE A 193 21.51 1.59 -9.68
CA PHE A 193 20.36 1.34 -10.56
C PHE A 193 20.11 -0.14 -10.83
N SER A 194 21.16 -0.93 -11.03
CA SER A 194 21.01 -2.39 -11.18
C SER A 194 20.38 -3.02 -9.95
N ARG A 195 20.77 -2.55 -8.75
CA ARG A 195 20.20 -3.05 -7.49
C ARG A 195 18.76 -2.59 -7.27
N LEU A 196 18.44 -1.34 -7.59
CA LEU A 196 17.07 -0.82 -7.53
C LEU A 196 16.16 -1.55 -8.53
N GLY A 197 16.69 -1.86 -9.72
CA GLY A 197 16.02 -2.69 -10.72
C GLY A 197 15.69 -4.09 -10.20
N ALA A 198 16.66 -4.78 -9.60
CA ALA A 198 16.43 -6.09 -8.99
C ALA A 198 15.40 -6.05 -7.86
N ILE A 199 15.45 -5.04 -6.98
CA ILE A 199 14.43 -4.83 -5.95
C ILE A 199 13.07 -4.69 -6.63
N SER A 200 12.92 -3.76 -7.57
CA SER A 200 11.63 -3.48 -8.22
C SER A 200 11.03 -4.65 -9.02
N ILE A 201 11.81 -5.69 -9.34
CA ILE A 201 11.32 -6.95 -9.93
C ILE A 201 10.89 -7.93 -8.84
N LEU A 202 11.73 -8.18 -7.82
CA LEU A 202 11.42 -9.11 -6.72
C LEU A 202 10.22 -8.65 -5.90
N LEU A 203 10.09 -7.34 -5.77
CA LEU A 203 9.10 -6.68 -4.95
C LEU A 203 7.66 -7.03 -5.37
N PRO A 204 7.21 -6.75 -6.61
CA PRO A 204 5.86 -7.14 -7.04
C PRO A 204 5.67 -8.66 -7.03
N VAL A 205 6.71 -9.44 -7.32
CA VAL A 205 6.66 -10.92 -7.32
C VAL A 205 6.35 -11.47 -5.92
N LEU A 206 6.91 -10.87 -4.87
CA LEU A 206 6.67 -11.30 -3.49
C LEU A 206 5.47 -10.59 -2.85
N CYS A 207 5.24 -9.32 -3.20
CA CYS A 207 4.16 -8.50 -2.65
C CYS A 207 2.79 -8.97 -3.11
N LEU A 208 2.62 -9.26 -4.41
CA LEU A 208 1.34 -9.69 -4.97
C LEU A 208 0.76 -10.91 -4.25
N PRO A 209 1.47 -12.04 -4.11
CA PRO A 209 0.92 -13.20 -3.40
C PRO A 209 0.75 -12.92 -1.91
N SER A 210 1.64 -12.13 -1.30
CA SER A 210 1.53 -11.78 0.12
C SER A 210 0.25 -10.99 0.41
N VAL A 211 -0.05 -9.96 -0.38
CA VAL A 211 -1.24 -9.14 -0.18
C VAL A 211 -2.51 -9.81 -0.71
N LEU A 212 -2.47 -10.54 -1.82
CA LEU A 212 -3.67 -11.16 -2.40
C LEU A 212 -4.06 -12.50 -1.77
N VAL A 213 -3.11 -13.22 -1.18
CA VAL A 213 -3.37 -14.55 -0.59
C VAL A 213 -3.29 -14.49 0.92
N VAL A 214 -2.17 -13.99 1.48
CA VAL A 214 -1.95 -14.05 2.93
C VAL A 214 -2.89 -13.11 3.67
N TYR A 215 -3.12 -11.89 3.17
CA TYR A 215 -3.96 -10.93 3.86
C TYR A 215 -5.45 -11.35 3.94
N PRO A 216 -6.11 -11.79 2.85
CA PRO A 216 -7.46 -12.37 2.94
C PRO A 216 -7.52 -13.63 3.80
N ALA A 217 -6.49 -14.47 3.74
CA ALA A 217 -6.40 -15.64 4.60
C ALA A 217 -6.30 -15.24 6.08
N LEU A 218 -5.61 -14.15 6.40
CA LEU A 218 -5.49 -13.61 7.76
C LEU A 218 -6.84 -13.05 8.24
N ILE A 219 -7.58 -12.35 7.38
CA ILE A 219 -8.95 -11.90 7.68
C ILE A 219 -9.86 -13.09 7.97
N ILE A 220 -9.84 -14.14 7.14
CA ILE A 220 -10.67 -15.33 7.34
C ILE A 220 -10.24 -16.12 8.58
N ALA A 221 -8.93 -16.30 8.79
CA ALA A 221 -8.37 -17.06 9.90
C ALA A 221 -8.60 -16.38 11.25
N SER A 222 -8.65 -15.04 11.29
CA SER A 222 -9.06 -14.31 12.50
C SER A 222 -10.48 -14.67 12.96
N GLY A 223 -11.27 -15.34 12.11
CA GLY A 223 -12.57 -15.90 12.48
C GLY A 223 -13.60 -14.84 12.87
N ARG A 224 -13.33 -13.55 12.62
CA ARG A 224 -14.19 -12.43 13.01
C ARG A 224 -15.47 -12.42 12.18
N THR A 225 -16.44 -13.19 12.66
CA THR A 225 -17.88 -13.04 12.34
C THR A 225 -18.52 -11.93 13.17
N ARG A 226 -17.83 -11.39 14.19
CA ARG A 226 -18.27 -10.23 14.97
C ARG A 226 -17.69 -8.92 14.40
N ARG A 227 -18.58 -8.09 13.86
CA ARG A 227 -18.35 -6.71 13.37
C ARG A 227 -17.90 -5.69 14.43
N GLU A 228 -17.55 -6.11 15.64
CA GLU A 228 -17.16 -5.16 16.69
C GLU A 228 -15.64 -4.94 16.68
N PRO A 229 -15.16 -3.71 16.46
CA PRO A 229 -13.73 -3.41 16.50
C PRO A 229 -13.19 -3.52 17.92
N ASP A 230 -12.04 -4.17 18.11
CA ASP A 230 -11.43 -4.34 19.43
C ASP A 230 -11.19 -3.02 20.15
N LEU A 231 -10.84 -1.96 19.40
CA LEU A 231 -10.64 -0.65 19.99
C LEU A 231 -11.93 -0.02 20.54
N VAL A 232 -13.10 -0.35 19.99
CA VAL A 232 -14.37 0.14 20.55
C VAL A 232 -14.64 -0.54 21.89
N LEU A 233 -14.34 -1.83 22.00
CA LEU A 233 -14.47 -2.56 23.25
C LEU A 233 -13.45 -2.05 24.29
N MET A 234 -12.20 -1.89 23.87
CA MET A 234 -11.12 -1.42 24.74
C MET A 234 -11.34 0.04 25.17
N GLY A 235 -11.85 0.90 24.28
CA GLY A 235 -12.23 2.28 24.57
C GLY A 235 -13.39 2.37 25.54
N LYS A 236 -14.41 1.51 25.42
CA LYS A 236 -15.49 1.41 26.42
C LYS A 236 -14.95 1.01 27.79
N VAL A 237 -14.09 -0.01 27.86
CA VAL A 237 -13.45 -0.43 29.12
C VAL A 237 -12.57 0.67 29.72
N PHE A 238 -11.87 1.43 28.88
CA PHE A 238 -11.03 2.53 29.35
C PHE A 238 -11.87 3.69 29.89
N LEU A 239 -12.94 4.07 29.20
CA LEU A 239 -13.90 5.08 29.65
C LEU A 239 -14.60 4.67 30.95
N ASP A 240 -14.95 3.39 31.08
CA ASP A 240 -15.60 2.84 32.28
C ASP A 240 -14.63 2.82 33.50
N LYS A 241 -13.35 2.57 33.26
CA LYS A 241 -12.32 2.73 34.31
C LYS A 241 -12.05 4.20 34.64
N ALA A 242 -12.07 5.08 33.64
CA ALA A 242 -11.84 6.51 33.84
C ALA A 242 -13.00 7.20 34.58
N SER A 243 -14.25 6.80 34.33
CA SER A 243 -15.42 7.28 35.06
C SER A 243 -15.40 6.84 36.53
N TRP A 244 -14.92 5.61 36.82
CA TRP A 244 -14.73 5.13 38.18
C TRP A 244 -13.66 5.92 38.97
N LEU A 245 -12.62 6.41 38.29
CA LEU A 245 -11.59 7.26 38.91
C LEU A 245 -12.06 8.68 39.23
N TRP A 246 -13.14 9.14 38.61
CA TRP A 246 -13.70 10.49 38.79
C TRP A 246 -14.86 10.55 39.79
N THR A 247 -15.34 9.40 40.28
CA THR A 247 -16.46 9.29 41.24
C THR A 247 -15.93 8.94 42.63
#